data_AF-A0A515EUS0-F1
#
_entry.id   AF-A0A515EUS0-F1
#
_cell.length_a   1.000
_cell.length_b   1.000
_cell.length_c   1.000
_cell.angle_alpha   90.00
_cell.angle_beta   90.00
_cell.angle_gamma   90.00
#
_symmetry.space_group_name_H-M   'P 1'
#
loop_
_entity.id
_entity.type
_entity.pdbx_description
1 polymer ?
#
loop_
_entity_poly.entity_id
_entity_poly.type
_entity_poly.pdbx_seq_one_letter_code
_entity_poly.pdbx_strand_id
1 'polypeptide(L)'
;MKYVLAIASLVLAPTLWAGNANLLPLIKVTARVDAGCHVGMELPDLTPLNGGLSRLFKGGFTIGDPLPRRWRTMLNELEFNLTCYDKDDPDADGAPTNYSGARYEKSKKIWVKDLERWFNSWNPTPEERVIGDKATRVVNIQAANSRGYVQLTDDTTGEEGGRRRNMSFCLFHPPKALCGYGTVAYLADGPKGDLTPYALEMIRSIEFLNDVATEAAGK
;
A
#
# COMPACT_ATOMS: atom_id res chain seq x y z
N MET A 1 -6.74 62.98 21.46
CA MET A 1 -5.64 62.07 21.06
C MET A 1 -6.13 60.64 21.28
N LYS A 2 -6.42 59.90 20.20
CA LYS A 2 -6.93 58.53 20.23
C LYS A 2 -5.77 57.58 19.90
N TYR A 3 -5.42 56.69 20.83
CA TYR A 3 -4.50 55.58 20.56
C TYR A 3 -5.33 54.36 20.14
N VAL A 4 -5.08 53.85 18.95
CA VAL A 4 -5.62 52.58 18.45
C VAL A 4 -4.54 51.52 18.67
N LEU A 5 -4.80 50.57 19.57
CA LEU A 5 -3.99 49.35 19.70
C LEU A 5 -4.30 48.43 18.50
N ALA A 6 -3.31 48.18 17.65
CA ALA A 6 -3.35 47.13 16.66
C ALA A 6 -2.95 45.80 17.31
N ILE A 7 -3.88 44.87 17.40
CA ILE A 7 -3.63 43.48 17.81
C ILE A 7 -3.09 42.75 16.58
N ALA A 8 -1.79 42.44 16.59
CA ALA A 8 -1.19 41.54 15.62
C ALA A 8 -1.62 40.10 15.94
N SER A 9 -2.56 39.56 15.17
CA SER A 9 -2.88 38.14 15.17
C SER A 9 -1.70 37.36 14.59
N LEU A 10 -0.89 36.76 15.46
CA LEU A 10 0.04 35.70 15.07
C LEU A 10 -0.80 34.51 14.57
N VAL A 11 -0.84 34.34 13.25
CA VAL A 11 -1.23 33.07 12.63
C VAL A 11 -0.05 32.12 12.85
N LEU A 12 -0.17 31.25 13.85
CA LEU A 12 0.70 30.08 14.00
C LEU A 12 0.46 29.16 12.79
N ALA A 13 1.32 29.28 11.78
CA ALA A 13 1.46 28.23 10.78
C ALA A 13 1.86 26.92 11.51
N PRO A 14 1.32 25.75 11.12
CA PRO A 14 1.78 24.48 11.67
C PRO A 14 3.17 24.18 11.10
N THR A 15 4.21 24.75 11.71
CA THR A 15 5.56 24.22 11.62
C THR A 15 5.64 23.02 12.54
N LEU A 16 5.55 21.80 12.01
CA LEU A 16 6.07 20.60 12.69
C LEU A 16 6.10 19.42 11.71
N TRP A 17 7.03 19.44 10.75
CA TRP A 17 7.76 18.22 10.40
C TRP A 17 9.23 18.61 10.34
N ALA A 18 9.93 18.34 11.45
CA ALA A 18 11.38 18.35 11.46
C ALA A 18 11.83 17.38 10.38
N GLY A 19 12.48 17.91 9.34
CA GLY A 19 13.09 17.14 8.28
C GLY A 19 13.97 16.05 8.88
N ASN A 20 13.53 14.80 8.72
CA ASN A 20 14.29 13.65 9.14
C ASN A 20 15.49 13.57 8.18
N ALA A 21 16.69 13.92 8.66
CA ALA A 21 17.95 13.98 7.92
C ALA A 21 18.47 12.61 7.41
N ASN A 22 17.57 11.64 7.18
CA ASN A 22 17.87 10.23 6.89
C ASN A 22 17.14 9.69 5.65
N LEU A 23 16.31 10.49 4.98
CA LEU A 23 15.57 10.04 3.81
C LEU A 23 16.54 9.92 2.63
N LEU A 24 16.60 8.72 2.04
CA LEU A 24 17.23 8.53 0.74
C LEU A 24 16.55 9.45 -0.27
N PRO A 25 17.27 9.92 -1.31
CA PRO A 25 16.60 10.61 -2.39
C PRO A 25 15.47 9.73 -2.90
N LEU A 26 14.30 10.34 -3.10
CA LEU A 26 13.15 9.67 -3.65
C LEU A 26 13.15 9.86 -5.16
N ILE A 27 12.88 8.80 -5.89
CA ILE A 27 12.68 8.81 -7.33
C ILE A 27 11.25 8.40 -7.64
N LYS A 28 10.64 9.07 -8.62
CA LYS A 28 9.32 8.68 -9.12
C LYS A 28 9.47 7.54 -10.12
N VAL A 29 8.84 6.42 -9.82
CA VAL A 29 8.81 5.23 -10.66
C VAL A 29 7.39 5.05 -11.17
N THR A 30 7.25 4.68 -12.44
CA THR A 30 5.94 4.38 -13.03
C THR A 30 5.84 2.91 -13.41
N ALA A 31 4.64 2.36 -13.27
CA ALA A 31 4.34 0.98 -13.63
C ALA A 31 2.96 0.90 -14.30
N ARG A 32 2.87 0.12 -15.38
CA ARG A 32 1.58 -0.26 -15.98
C ARG A 32 1.21 -1.64 -15.47
N VAL A 33 0.35 -1.69 -14.46
CA VAL A 33 -0.06 -2.96 -13.83
C VAL A 33 -1.08 -3.70 -14.70
N ASP A 34 -2.03 -2.96 -15.26
CA ASP A 34 -3.02 -3.40 -16.25
C ASP A 34 -3.68 -2.16 -16.91
N ALA A 35 -4.59 -2.37 -17.86
CA ALA A 35 -5.38 -1.31 -18.50
C ALA A 35 -6.14 -0.46 -17.47
N GLY A 36 -5.91 0.87 -17.47
CA GLY A 36 -6.46 1.81 -16.50
C GLY A 36 -5.78 1.81 -15.13
N CYS A 37 -4.69 1.05 -14.95
CA CYS A 37 -3.84 1.06 -13.76
C CYS A 37 -2.38 1.38 -14.13
N HIS A 38 -2.18 2.48 -14.87
CA HIS A 38 -0.89 3.14 -14.94
C HIS A 38 -0.69 3.96 -13.67
N VAL A 39 0.34 3.65 -12.89
CA VAL A 39 0.56 4.27 -11.59
C VAL A 39 1.97 4.82 -11.48
N GLY A 40 2.12 5.93 -10.78
CA GLY A 40 3.38 6.50 -10.33
C GLY A 40 3.52 6.33 -8.82
N MET A 41 4.73 6.18 -8.34
CA MET A 41 5.02 6.03 -6.91
C MET A 41 6.41 6.58 -6.60
N GLU A 42 6.58 7.18 -5.44
CA GLU A 42 7.88 7.64 -4.95
C GLU A 42 8.56 6.51 -4.18
N LEU A 43 9.75 6.13 -4.65
CA LEU A 43 10.56 5.07 -4.06
C LEU A 43 11.93 5.60 -3.65
N PRO A 44 12.54 5.07 -2.58
CA PRO A 44 13.95 5.32 -2.29
C PRO A 44 14.83 4.93 -3.48
N ASP A 45 15.78 5.78 -3.85
CA ASP A 45 16.77 5.51 -4.90
C ASP A 45 17.79 4.47 -4.43
N LEU A 46 17.45 3.19 -4.65
CA LEU A 46 18.19 2.02 -4.19
C LEU A 46 18.29 0.95 -5.30
N THR A 47 18.54 1.34 -6.55
CA THR A 47 18.61 0.45 -7.75
C THR A 47 18.97 -1.03 -7.48
N PRO A 48 18.24 -2.02 -8.05
CA PRO A 48 17.43 -1.96 -9.26
C PRO A 48 15.91 -2.06 -9.04
N LEU A 49 15.19 -1.15 -9.70
CA LEU A 49 13.72 -1.11 -9.76
C LEU A 49 13.22 -2.02 -10.88
N ASN A 50 12.67 -3.19 -10.55
CA ASN A 50 11.93 -3.99 -11.52
C ASN A 50 10.47 -3.56 -11.55
N GLY A 51 10.16 -2.55 -12.35
CA GLY A 51 8.78 -2.22 -12.75
C GLY A 51 8.25 -3.26 -13.74
N GLY A 52 8.00 -4.48 -13.28
CA GLY A 52 7.27 -5.52 -14.03
C GLY A 52 8.07 -6.78 -14.41
N LEU A 53 7.95 -7.82 -13.59
CA LEU A 53 7.42 -9.17 -13.89
C LEU A 53 7.54 -10.03 -12.62
N SER A 54 6.45 -10.16 -11.84
CA SER A 54 6.37 -11.00 -10.62
C SER A 54 6.36 -12.52 -10.94
N ARG A 55 7.21 -12.99 -11.88
CA ARG A 55 7.28 -14.37 -12.46
C ARG A 55 5.97 -15.05 -12.93
N LEU A 56 4.78 -14.47 -12.66
CA LEU A 56 3.45 -15.08 -12.74
C LEU A 56 2.35 -14.06 -13.12
N PHE A 57 2.69 -13.02 -13.90
CA PHE A 57 1.72 -12.20 -14.66
C PHE A 57 0.87 -11.12 -13.95
N LYS A 58 1.33 -10.39 -12.93
CA LYS A 58 0.76 -9.07 -12.55
C LYS A 58 1.88 -8.14 -12.03
N GLY A 59 1.81 -6.84 -12.27
CA GLY A 59 2.89 -5.88 -11.98
C GLY A 59 3.35 -5.85 -10.50
N GLY A 60 4.44 -5.15 -10.19
CA GLY A 60 4.96 -5.08 -8.83
C GLY A 60 6.08 -4.06 -8.69
N PHE A 61 6.53 -3.84 -7.46
CA PHE A 61 7.75 -3.10 -7.19
C PHE A 61 8.58 -3.81 -6.13
N THR A 62 9.89 -3.72 -6.30
CA THR A 62 10.89 -4.28 -5.39
C THR A 62 11.89 -3.18 -5.06
N ILE A 63 12.26 -3.08 -3.79
CA ILE A 63 13.23 -2.12 -3.28
C ILE A 63 14.33 -2.88 -2.55
N GLY A 64 15.58 -2.61 -2.89
CA GLY A 64 16.72 -3.30 -2.32
C GLY A 64 17.19 -4.46 -3.18
N ASP A 65 17.64 -5.52 -2.52
CA ASP A 65 18.59 -6.53 -3.00
C ASP A 65 20.06 -6.06 -3.08
N PRO A 66 20.69 -5.79 -1.90
CA PRO A 66 20.14 -5.87 -0.55
C PRO A 66 19.59 -4.53 -0.03
N LEU A 67 18.62 -4.60 0.89
CA LEU A 67 18.16 -3.42 1.64
C LEU A 67 19.29 -2.78 2.46
N PRO A 68 19.23 -1.45 2.72
CA PRO A 68 20.25 -0.77 3.51
C PRO A 68 20.37 -1.35 4.92
N ARG A 69 21.57 -1.80 5.31
CA ARG A 69 21.83 -2.37 6.66
C ARG A 69 21.34 -1.50 7.82
N ARG A 70 21.32 -0.18 7.63
CA ARG A 70 20.82 0.78 8.62
C ARG A 70 19.34 0.62 8.96
N TRP A 71 18.55 -0.06 8.11
CA TRP A 71 17.15 -0.40 8.37
C TRP A 71 17.00 -1.57 9.33
N ARG A 72 18.10 -2.24 9.74
CA ARG A 72 18.11 -3.27 10.80
C ARG A 72 17.08 -4.38 10.61
N THR A 73 16.76 -4.70 9.36
CA THR A 73 15.84 -5.77 9.00
C THR A 73 16.62 -6.97 8.48
N MET A 74 16.08 -8.17 8.70
CA MET A 74 16.54 -9.39 8.04
C MET A 74 15.95 -9.57 6.62
N LEU A 75 15.01 -8.72 6.20
CA LEU A 75 14.51 -8.71 4.83
C LEU A 75 15.63 -8.32 3.86
N ASN A 76 15.79 -9.09 2.78
CA ASN A 76 16.74 -8.75 1.72
C ASN A 76 16.21 -7.65 0.80
N GLU A 77 14.90 -7.64 0.58
CA GLU A 77 14.17 -6.72 -0.27
C GLU A 77 12.79 -6.42 0.33
N LEU A 78 12.25 -5.25 -0.02
CA LEU A 78 10.87 -4.88 0.23
C LEU A 78 10.11 -4.94 -1.08
N GLU A 79 9.28 -5.97 -1.24
CA GLU A 79 8.53 -6.25 -2.45
C GLU A 79 7.02 -6.12 -2.21
N PHE A 80 6.33 -5.53 -3.17
CA PHE A 80 4.88 -5.59 -3.26
C PHE A 80 4.45 -6.08 -4.64
N ASN A 81 3.69 -7.16 -4.62
CA ASN A 81 2.95 -7.63 -5.77
C ASN A 81 1.71 -6.77 -5.94
N LEU A 82 1.46 -6.28 -7.15
CA LEU A 82 0.33 -5.42 -7.46
C LEU A 82 -0.66 -6.14 -8.37
N THR A 83 -1.94 -5.90 -8.15
CA THR A 83 -3.05 -6.35 -8.99
C THR A 83 -4.00 -5.19 -9.21
N CYS A 84 -4.36 -4.99 -10.47
CA CYS A 84 -5.43 -4.07 -10.85
C CYS A 84 -6.74 -4.85 -10.98
N TYR A 85 -7.83 -4.29 -10.46
CA TYR A 85 -9.18 -4.81 -10.65
C TYR A 85 -10.02 -3.76 -11.38
N ASP A 86 -10.74 -4.21 -12.39
CA ASP A 86 -11.84 -3.46 -13.01
C ASP A 86 -13.15 -3.71 -12.26
N LYS A 87 -14.11 -2.78 -12.34
CA LYS A 87 -15.46 -2.99 -11.82
C LYS A 87 -16.17 -4.21 -12.42
N ASP A 88 -15.79 -4.61 -13.63
CA ASP A 88 -16.35 -5.74 -14.37
C ASP A 88 -15.50 -7.03 -14.22
N ASP A 89 -14.42 -6.97 -13.41
CA ASP A 89 -13.60 -8.15 -13.11
C ASP A 89 -14.44 -9.20 -12.34
N PRO A 90 -14.35 -10.50 -12.67
CA PRO A 90 -15.07 -11.55 -11.93
C PRO A 90 -14.74 -11.54 -10.42
N ASP A 91 -13.54 -11.09 -10.04
CA ASP A 91 -13.10 -10.98 -8.66
C ASP A 91 -13.53 -9.65 -8.00
N ALA A 92 -14.05 -8.69 -8.77
CA ALA A 92 -14.55 -7.40 -8.28
C ALA A 92 -15.72 -7.57 -7.31
N ASP A 93 -16.49 -8.65 -7.43
CA ASP A 93 -17.58 -8.94 -6.50
C ASP A 93 -17.07 -9.51 -5.16
N GLY A 94 -15.75 -9.56 -4.91
CA GLY A 94 -15.14 -9.97 -3.63
C GLY A 94 -14.85 -11.47 -3.58
N ALA A 95 -14.29 -12.03 -4.67
CA ALA A 95 -13.89 -13.44 -4.71
C ALA A 95 -12.75 -13.74 -3.71
N PRO A 96 -12.62 -15.00 -3.20
CA PRO A 96 -11.59 -15.39 -2.23
C PRO A 96 -10.15 -15.15 -2.71
N THR A 97 -9.94 -15.12 -4.03
CA THR A 97 -8.66 -14.83 -4.68
C THR A 97 -8.19 -13.40 -4.46
N ASN A 98 -9.09 -12.50 -4.08
CA ASN A 98 -8.76 -11.14 -3.74
C ASN A 98 -8.34 -11.05 -2.27
N TYR A 99 -7.06 -11.36 -1.98
CA TYR A 99 -6.42 -11.26 -0.66
C TYR A 99 -6.53 -9.89 0.02
N SER A 100 -7.05 -8.90 -0.70
CA SER A 100 -7.20 -7.56 -0.18
C SER A 100 -8.54 -7.32 0.52
N GLY A 101 -9.60 -8.07 0.20
CA GLY A 101 -10.95 -7.81 0.71
C GLY A 101 -11.62 -6.56 0.09
N ALA A 102 -11.25 -6.16 -1.12
CA ALA A 102 -11.95 -5.11 -1.86
C ALA A 102 -13.12 -5.68 -2.67
N ARG A 103 -14.22 -4.92 -2.73
CA ARG A 103 -15.41 -5.27 -3.52
C ARG A 103 -15.98 -4.04 -4.23
N TYR A 104 -16.42 -4.20 -5.46
CA TYR A 104 -17.15 -3.18 -6.18
C TYR A 104 -18.66 -3.28 -5.89
N GLU A 105 -19.24 -2.22 -5.35
CA GLU A 105 -20.68 -2.11 -5.11
C GLU A 105 -21.37 -1.51 -6.35
N LYS A 106 -21.86 -2.37 -7.24
CA LYS A 106 -22.45 -1.98 -8.55
C LYS A 106 -23.56 -0.93 -8.45
N SER A 107 -24.43 -1.04 -7.44
CA SER A 107 -25.54 -0.11 -7.21
C SER A 107 -25.08 1.32 -6.92
N LYS A 108 -23.99 1.45 -6.14
CA LYS A 108 -23.41 2.74 -5.75
C LYS A 108 -22.27 3.19 -6.66
N LYS A 109 -21.80 2.32 -7.55
CA LYS A 109 -20.65 2.53 -8.45
C LYS A 109 -19.37 2.93 -7.69
N ILE A 110 -19.11 2.27 -6.56
CA ILE A 110 -17.95 2.53 -5.71
C ILE A 110 -17.25 1.24 -5.32
N TRP A 111 -15.95 1.31 -5.12
CA TRP A 111 -15.20 0.28 -4.41
C TRP A 111 -15.36 0.45 -2.89
N VAL A 112 -15.56 -0.65 -2.19
CA VAL A 112 -15.71 -0.72 -0.74
C VAL A 112 -14.77 -1.77 -0.16
N LYS A 113 -14.40 -1.56 1.09
CA LYS A 113 -13.68 -2.52 1.92
C LYS A 113 -14.68 -3.54 2.48
N ASP A 114 -14.43 -4.82 2.27
CA ASP A 114 -15.26 -5.96 2.68
C ASP A 114 -14.39 -7.06 3.31
N LEU A 115 -13.80 -6.73 4.46
CA LEU A 115 -12.89 -7.63 5.18
C LEU A 115 -13.63 -8.82 5.79
N GLU A 116 -14.89 -8.67 6.17
CA GLU A 116 -15.68 -9.77 6.74
C GLU A 116 -15.84 -10.90 5.73
N ARG A 117 -16.17 -10.56 4.48
CA ARG A 117 -16.23 -11.56 3.42
C ARG A 117 -14.88 -12.24 3.17
N TRP A 118 -13.80 -11.46 3.16
CA TRP A 118 -12.44 -12.02 3.05
C TRP A 118 -12.15 -12.99 4.21
N PHE A 119 -12.41 -12.58 5.45
CA PHE A 119 -12.23 -13.43 6.63
C PHE A 119 -13.17 -14.63 6.65
N ASN A 120 -14.34 -14.59 6.02
CA ASN A 120 -15.23 -15.76 5.99
C ASN A 120 -14.89 -16.72 4.85
N SER A 121 -14.10 -16.30 3.86
CA SER A 121 -13.78 -17.10 2.68
C SER A 121 -12.95 -18.36 2.95
N TRP A 122 -12.21 -18.39 4.07
CA TRP A 122 -11.42 -19.52 4.55
C TRP A 122 -12.13 -20.33 5.64
N ASN A 123 -13.40 -19.99 5.94
CA ASN A 123 -14.26 -20.67 6.91
C ASN A 123 -13.58 -20.91 8.28
N PRO A 124 -13.11 -19.86 8.97
CA PRO A 124 -12.39 -20.00 10.24
C PRO A 124 -13.33 -20.49 11.35
N THR A 125 -12.78 -21.28 12.27
CA THR A 125 -13.41 -21.55 13.56
C THR A 125 -13.57 -20.25 14.37
N PRO A 126 -14.49 -20.19 15.36
CA PRO A 126 -14.63 -19.04 16.25
C PRO A 126 -13.31 -18.65 16.95
N GLU A 127 -12.50 -19.64 17.33
CA GLU A 127 -11.20 -19.43 17.97
C GLU A 127 -10.18 -18.83 16.99
N GLU A 128 -10.09 -19.36 15.77
CA GLU A 128 -9.24 -18.81 14.71
C GLU A 128 -9.65 -17.38 14.33
N ARG A 129 -10.95 -17.09 14.34
CA ARG A 129 -11.48 -15.75 14.12
C ARG A 129 -10.94 -14.76 15.16
N VAL A 130 -11.01 -15.12 16.44
CA VAL A 130 -10.49 -14.28 17.54
C VAL A 130 -8.98 -14.07 17.42
N ILE A 131 -8.23 -15.10 17.03
CA ILE A 131 -6.77 -14.99 16.81
C ILE A 131 -6.48 -14.06 15.63
N GLY A 132 -7.16 -14.27 14.49
CA GLY A 132 -7.00 -13.47 13.28
C GLY A 132 -7.33 -11.99 13.49
N ASP A 133 -8.40 -11.71 14.25
CA ASP A 133 -8.79 -10.33 14.59
C ASP A 133 -7.75 -9.64 15.47
N LYS A 134 -7.14 -10.35 16.43
CA LYS A 134 -6.05 -9.78 17.26
C LYS A 134 -4.75 -9.58 16.49
N ALA A 135 -4.50 -10.44 15.50
CA ALA A 135 -3.30 -10.39 14.67
C ALA A 135 -3.39 -9.36 13.53
N THR A 136 -4.58 -8.83 13.26
CA THR A 136 -4.85 -7.96 12.11
C THR A 136 -5.13 -6.53 12.53
N ARG A 137 -4.48 -5.58 11.86
CA ARG A 137 -4.70 -4.14 12.03
C ARG A 137 -5.04 -3.53 10.69
N VAL A 138 -6.07 -2.70 10.65
CA VAL A 138 -6.56 -2.09 9.41
C VAL A 138 -6.55 -0.58 9.57
N VAL A 139 -5.93 0.11 8.62
CA VAL A 139 -5.79 1.56 8.62
C VAL A 139 -6.32 2.08 7.29
N ASN A 140 -7.24 3.05 7.34
CA ASN A 140 -7.65 3.74 6.11
C ASN A 140 -6.52 4.67 5.66
N ILE A 141 -6.28 4.75 4.35
CA ILE A 141 -5.19 5.54 3.79
C ILE A 141 -5.71 6.43 2.66
N GLN A 142 -5.13 7.63 2.57
CA GLN A 142 -5.28 8.55 1.46
C GLN A 142 -3.96 8.56 0.71
N ALA A 143 -4.00 8.19 -0.56
CA ALA A 143 -2.88 8.33 -1.46
C ALA A 143 -3.02 9.61 -2.30
N ALA A 144 -2.12 9.85 -3.25
CA ALA A 144 -2.03 11.12 -3.98
C ALA A 144 -3.36 11.53 -4.63
N ASN A 145 -4.04 10.61 -5.31
CA ASN A 145 -5.32 10.84 -5.99
C ASN A 145 -6.31 9.67 -5.86
N SER A 146 -6.16 8.88 -4.80
CA SER A 146 -7.00 7.72 -4.50
C SER A 146 -7.11 7.50 -3.00
N ARG A 147 -8.09 6.70 -2.57
CA ARG A 147 -8.32 6.38 -1.16
C ARG A 147 -8.49 4.90 -0.98
N GLY A 148 -8.21 4.38 0.20
CA GLY A 148 -8.48 2.99 0.49
C GLY A 148 -8.01 2.60 1.87
N TYR A 149 -7.32 1.47 1.97
CA TYR A 149 -6.86 0.96 3.25
C TYR A 149 -5.62 0.08 3.10
N VAL A 150 -4.95 -0.09 4.23
CA VAL A 150 -3.86 -1.01 4.46
C VAL A 150 -4.30 -1.96 5.56
N GLN A 151 -4.01 -3.24 5.40
CA GLN A 151 -4.16 -4.28 6.38
C GLN A 151 -2.77 -4.84 6.70
N LEU A 152 -2.46 -4.90 8.00
CA LEU A 152 -1.28 -5.54 8.54
C LEU A 152 -1.71 -6.81 9.25
N THR A 153 -1.09 -7.93 8.93
CA THR A 153 -1.37 -9.21 9.57
C THR A 153 -0.07 -9.84 10.03
N ASP A 154 0.01 -10.14 11.32
CA ASP A 154 1.17 -10.80 11.93
C ASP A 154 0.95 -12.32 11.94
N ASP A 155 1.97 -13.08 11.59
CA ASP A 155 1.94 -14.53 11.75
C ASP A 155 1.86 -14.88 13.25
N THR A 156 0.85 -15.68 13.63
CA THR A 156 0.63 -16.10 15.03
C THR A 156 1.10 -17.52 15.31
N THR A 157 1.42 -18.28 14.27
CA THR A 157 1.85 -19.69 14.35
C THR A 157 3.20 -19.87 13.64
N GLY A 158 3.76 -21.08 13.69
CA GLY A 158 5.08 -21.38 13.14
C GLY A 158 6.26 -20.97 14.06
N GLU A 159 7.48 -21.14 13.55
CA GLU A 159 8.72 -20.84 14.24
C GLU A 159 8.86 -19.34 14.54
N GLU A 160 9.15 -18.98 15.78
CA GLU A 160 9.17 -17.57 16.24
C GLU A 160 10.13 -16.69 15.43
N GLY A 161 11.31 -17.22 15.06
CA GLY A 161 12.29 -16.50 14.25
C GLY A 161 11.86 -16.29 12.79
N GLY A 162 10.92 -17.10 12.29
CA GLY A 162 10.43 -17.06 10.92
C GLY A 162 9.14 -16.26 10.73
N ARG A 163 8.47 -15.86 11.82
CA ARG A 163 7.19 -15.13 11.77
C ARG A 163 7.34 -13.76 11.13
N ARG A 164 6.38 -13.41 10.29
CA ARG A 164 6.39 -12.19 9.48
C ARG A 164 5.23 -11.27 9.84
N ARG A 165 5.42 -9.99 9.53
CA ARG A 165 4.34 -9.02 9.35
C ARG A 165 4.10 -8.86 7.86
N ASN A 166 2.91 -9.23 7.42
CA ASN A 166 2.47 -9.05 6.05
C ASN A 166 1.60 -7.80 5.95
N MET A 167 1.69 -7.12 4.81
CA MET A 167 0.92 -5.95 4.48
C MET A 167 0.15 -6.22 3.19
N SER A 168 -1.17 -6.09 3.24
CA SER A 168 -2.00 -5.94 2.05
C SER A 168 -2.58 -4.52 2.00
N PHE A 169 -2.90 -4.04 0.81
CA PHE A 169 -3.58 -2.76 0.66
C PHE A 169 -4.48 -2.76 -0.57
N CYS A 170 -5.43 -1.84 -0.58
CA CYS A 170 -6.10 -1.40 -1.81
C CYS A 170 -6.25 0.10 -1.85
N LEU A 171 -6.12 0.65 -3.04
CA LEU A 171 -6.38 2.03 -3.39
C LEU A 171 -7.47 2.06 -4.46
N PHE A 172 -8.50 2.85 -4.21
CA PHE A 172 -9.69 2.96 -5.04
C PHE A 172 -9.64 4.24 -5.85
N HIS A 173 -9.68 4.06 -7.17
CA HIS A 173 -9.74 5.12 -8.16
C HIS A 173 -10.76 4.69 -9.24
N PRO A 174 -12.07 4.88 -8.98
CA PRO A 174 -13.13 4.34 -9.83
C PRO A 174 -12.92 4.68 -11.33
N PRO A 175 -13.12 3.72 -12.24
CA PRO A 175 -13.72 2.41 -12.03
C PRO A 175 -12.76 1.33 -11.51
N LYS A 176 -11.51 1.68 -11.18
CA LYS A 176 -10.44 0.73 -10.85
C LYS A 176 -10.15 0.64 -9.35
N ALA A 177 -9.57 -0.49 -8.96
CA ALA A 177 -8.89 -0.65 -7.69
C ALA A 177 -7.50 -1.23 -7.94
N LEU A 178 -6.48 -0.61 -7.34
CA LEU A 178 -5.13 -1.17 -7.28
C LEU A 178 -4.95 -1.78 -5.90
N CYS A 179 -4.65 -3.07 -5.84
CA CYS A 179 -4.37 -3.75 -4.60
C CYS A 179 -2.98 -4.35 -4.62
N GLY A 180 -2.36 -4.46 -3.45
CA GLY A 180 -1.04 -5.05 -3.33
C GLY A 180 -0.84 -5.87 -2.07
N TYR A 181 0.18 -6.71 -2.10
CA TYR A 181 0.57 -7.58 -0.99
C TYR A 181 2.08 -7.74 -0.92
N GLY A 182 2.63 -7.70 0.29
CA GLY A 182 4.07 -7.87 0.54
C GLY A 182 4.38 -8.14 2.02
N THR A 183 5.60 -8.59 2.31
CA THR A 183 6.11 -8.70 3.68
C THR A 183 6.88 -7.44 4.06
N VAL A 184 6.58 -6.87 5.23
CA VAL A 184 7.18 -5.59 5.70
C VAL A 184 8.06 -5.74 6.94
N ALA A 185 8.05 -6.90 7.60
CA ALA A 185 8.98 -7.19 8.68
C ALA A 185 9.09 -8.70 8.95
N TYR A 186 10.23 -9.12 9.49
CA TYR A 186 10.24 -10.26 10.42
C TYR A 186 9.90 -9.76 11.82
N LEU A 187 9.04 -10.48 12.55
CA LEU A 187 8.67 -10.06 13.91
C LEU A 187 9.88 -10.10 14.87
N ALA A 188 10.83 -11.00 14.61
CA ALA A 188 12.09 -11.13 15.35
C ALA A 188 13.02 -9.91 15.22
N ASP A 189 12.89 -9.10 14.15
CA ASP A 189 13.68 -7.87 13.98
C ASP A 189 13.29 -6.79 15.01
N GLY A 190 12.12 -6.94 15.64
CA GLY A 190 11.53 -5.97 16.54
C GLY A 190 11.19 -4.63 15.85
N PRO A 191 10.83 -3.60 16.63
CA PRO A 191 10.32 -2.34 16.07
C PRO A 191 11.31 -1.57 15.20
N LYS A 192 12.62 -1.85 15.31
CA LYS A 192 13.66 -1.12 14.56
C LYS A 192 13.88 -1.66 13.15
N GLY A 193 13.56 -2.93 12.90
CA GLY A 193 13.59 -3.54 11.56
C GLY A 193 12.22 -3.61 10.89
N ASP A 194 11.19 -3.05 11.51
CA ASP A 194 9.86 -2.98 10.92
C ASP A 194 9.81 -1.90 9.82
N LEU A 195 9.65 -2.34 8.57
CA LEU A 195 9.58 -1.45 7.41
C LEU A 195 8.18 -0.89 7.16
N THR A 196 7.19 -1.21 8.00
CA THR A 196 5.81 -0.72 7.88
C THR A 196 5.75 0.81 7.66
N PRO A 197 6.49 1.67 8.39
CA PRO A 197 6.43 3.12 8.15
C PRO A 197 6.89 3.51 6.75
N TYR A 198 7.96 2.89 6.24
CA TYR A 198 8.44 3.14 4.87
C TYR A 198 7.41 2.68 3.83
N ALA A 199 6.86 1.48 4.01
CA ALA A 199 5.82 0.96 3.15
C ALA A 199 4.57 1.86 3.10
N LEU A 200 4.15 2.40 4.24
CA LEU A 200 3.01 3.33 4.30
C LEU A 200 3.27 4.63 3.54
N GLU A 201 4.47 5.22 3.63
CA GLU A 201 4.82 6.42 2.86
C GLU A 201 4.81 6.15 1.36
N MET A 202 5.36 5.01 0.93
CA MET A 202 5.35 4.64 -0.49
C MET A 202 3.92 4.43 -1.00
N ILE A 203 3.06 3.75 -0.25
CA ILE A 203 1.65 3.59 -0.62
C ILE A 203 0.92 4.94 -0.68
N ARG A 204 1.21 5.89 0.24
CA ARG A 204 0.65 7.25 0.20
C ARG A 204 1.06 8.03 -1.05
N SER A 205 2.26 7.78 -1.56
CA SER A 205 2.76 8.44 -2.76
C SER A 205 2.14 7.89 -4.06
N ILE A 206 1.43 6.76 -4.01
CA ILE A 206 0.85 6.15 -5.21
C ILE A 206 -0.16 7.11 -5.85
N GLU A 207 0.05 7.36 -7.14
CA GLU A 207 -0.76 8.20 -8.00
C GLU A 207 -1.23 7.38 -9.20
N PHE A 208 -2.53 7.36 -9.46
CA PHE A 208 -3.07 6.86 -10.72
C PHE A 208 -2.79 7.90 -11.81
N LEU A 209 -1.95 7.52 -12.77
CA LEU A 209 -1.58 8.34 -13.90
C LEU A 209 -2.58 8.14 -15.03
N ASN A 210 -2.73 9.15 -15.88
CA ASN A 210 -3.47 8.97 -17.12
C ASN A 210 -2.74 7.93 -17.99
N ASP A 211 -3.52 7.02 -18.57
CA ASP A 211 -3.01 6.23 -19.67
C ASP A 211 -2.69 7.21 -20.80
N VAL A 212 -1.41 7.32 -21.14
CA VAL A 212 -1.03 8.08 -22.34
C VAL A 212 -1.72 7.35 -23.48
N ALA A 213 -2.68 8.02 -24.14
CA ALA A 213 -3.32 7.48 -25.31
C ALA A 213 -2.20 7.02 -26.22
N THR A 214 -2.06 5.71 -26.39
CA THR A 214 -1.14 5.17 -27.37
C THR A 214 -1.72 5.66 -28.67
N GLU A 215 -1.19 6.77 -29.20
CA GLU A 215 -1.47 7.19 -30.55
C GLU A 215 -1.34 5.94 -31.40
N ALA A 216 -2.41 5.62 -32.13
CA ALA A 216 -2.47 4.50 -33.01
C ALA A 216 -1.32 4.60 -34.02
N ALA A 217 -0.18 4.00 -33.67
CA ALA A 217 0.94 3.82 -34.56
C ALA A 217 0.51 2.78 -35.60
N GLY A 218 -0.02 3.28 -36.71
CA GLY A 218 -0.03 2.59 -38.00
C GLY A 218 -1.23 1.67 -38.25
N LYS A 219 -2.26 2.24 -38.88
CA LYS A 219 -2.79 1.64 -40.11
C LYS A 219 -2.84 2.71 -41.19
#